data_AF-A0A534T7V5-F1
#
_entry.id   AF-A0A534T7V5-F1
#
_cell.length_a   1.000
_cell.length_b   1.000
_cell.length_c   1.000
_cell.angle_alpha   90.00
_cell.angle_beta   90.00
_cell.angle_gamma   90.00
#
_symmetry.space_group_name_H-M   'P 1'
#
loop_
_entity.id
_entity.type
_entity.pdbx_description
1 polymer ?
#
loop_
_entity_poly.entity_id
_entity_poly.type
_entity_poly.pdbx_seq_one_letter_code
_entity_poly.pdbx_strand_id
1 'polypeptide(L)'
;MPRRPPPAVLNRLPALLRRRSISWGELARRTLLPPRLLARLQASAANPRLGVAYRVAAALGVSVEQIWAVCHHPPRGGKARA
;
A
#
# COMPACT_ATOMS: atom_id res chain seq x y z
N MET A 1 2.90 -25.78 -19.66
CA MET A 1 3.34 -25.17 -18.39
C MET A 1 2.43 -23.99 -18.05
N PRO A 2 1.67 -24.00 -16.93
CA PRO A 2 0.89 -22.83 -16.55
C PRO A 2 1.86 -21.68 -16.18
N ARG A 3 1.77 -20.56 -16.89
CA ARG A 3 2.54 -19.35 -16.58
C ARG A 3 2.04 -18.81 -15.24
N ARG A 4 2.87 -18.90 -14.19
CA ARG A 4 2.58 -18.27 -12.90
C ARG A 4 2.45 -16.76 -13.14
N PRO A 5 1.36 -16.12 -12.72
CA PRO A 5 1.22 -14.69 -12.89
C PRO A 5 2.36 -13.98 -12.15
N PRO A 6 2.85 -12.86 -12.70
CA PRO A 6 3.93 -12.12 -12.07
C PRO A 6 3.47 -11.63 -10.69
N PRO A 7 4.38 -11.57 -9.71
CA PRO A 7 4.07 -11.01 -8.40
C PRO A 7 3.51 -9.59 -8.52
N ALA A 8 2.44 -9.31 -7.78
CA ALA A 8 1.85 -7.97 -7.72
C ALA A 8 2.45 -7.19 -6.55
N VAL A 9 2.75 -5.91 -6.76
CA VAL A 9 3.13 -5.00 -5.69
C VAL A 9 1.88 -4.29 -5.18
N LEU A 10 1.59 -4.44 -3.89
CA LEU A 10 0.46 -3.79 -3.22
C LEU A 10 0.94 -2.74 -2.22
N ASN A 11 0.12 -1.71 -2.06
CA ASN A 11 0.29 -0.68 -1.06
C ASN A 11 -0.14 -1.22 0.33
N ARG A 12 0.84 -1.35 1.23
CA ARG A 12 0.66 -1.74 2.63
C ARG A 12 0.44 -0.57 3.58
N LEU A 13 0.50 0.68 3.12
CA LEU A 13 0.31 1.85 3.96
C LEU A 13 -0.96 1.80 4.83
N PRO A 14 -2.14 1.40 4.33
CA PRO A 14 -3.34 1.32 5.18
C PRO A 14 -3.17 0.35 6.35
N ALA A 15 -2.54 -0.81 6.11
CA ALA A 15 -2.28 -1.79 7.15
C ALA A 15 -1.21 -1.31 8.15
N LEU A 16 -0.18 -0.61 7.65
CA LEU A 16 0.87 -0.02 8.48
C LEU A 16 0.31 1.04 9.43
N LEU A 17 -0.54 1.95 8.92
CA LEU A 17 -1.18 2.99 9.73
C LEU A 17 -2.06 2.38 10.83
N ARG A 18 -2.86 1.36 10.49
CA ARG A 18 -3.69 0.62 11.47
C ARG A 18 -2.85 -0.02 12.57
N ARG A 19 -1.74 -0.67 12.21
CA ARG A 19 -0.84 -1.33 13.19
C ARG A 19 -0.20 -0.33 14.16
N ARG A 20 -0.01 0.92 13.73
CA ARG A 20 0.60 1.98 14.53
C ARG A 20 -0.41 2.94 15.15
N SER A 21 -1.71 2.67 15.01
CA SER A 21 -2.79 3.55 15.48
C SER A 21 -2.68 5.00 14.98
N ILE A 22 -2.16 5.19 13.75
CA ILE A 22 -2.02 6.50 13.11
C ILE A 22 -3.23 6.73 12.21
N SER A 23 -3.92 7.85 12.40
CA SER A 23 -5.04 8.24 11.53
C SER A 23 -4.54 8.82 10.21
N TRP A 24 -5.38 8.77 9.17
CA TRP A 24 -5.08 9.43 7.89
C TRP A 24 -4.91 10.95 8.04
N GLY A 25 -5.66 11.58 8.94
CA GLY A 25 -5.51 13.00 9.25
C GLY A 25 -4.16 13.31 9.93
N GLU A 26 -3.68 12.43 10.79
CA GLU A 26 -2.36 12.55 11.40
C GLU A 26 -1.24 12.39 10.36
N LEU A 27 -1.36 11.39 9.47
CA LEU A 27 -0.42 11.24 8.35
C LEU A 27 -0.42 12.49 7.46
N ALA A 28 -1.60 13.07 7.19
CA ALA A 28 -1.72 14.30 6.41
C ALA A 28 -0.92 15.45 7.02
N ARG A 29 -1.05 15.65 8.34
CA ARG A 29 -0.31 16.68 9.08
C ARG A 29 1.20 16.47 9.02
N ARG A 30 1.67 15.24 9.19
CA ARG A 30 3.11 14.93 9.18
C ARG A 30 3.75 15.04 7.80
N THR A 31 2.99 14.81 6.72
CA THR A 31 3.53 14.70 5.36
C THR A 31 3.20 15.90 4.47
N LEU A 32 2.25 16.75 4.87
CA LEU A 32 1.74 17.86 4.07
C LEU A 32 1.34 17.43 2.64
N LEU A 33 0.86 16.20 2.50
CA LEU A 33 0.40 15.67 1.22
C LEU A 33 -1.00 16.20 0.88
N PRO A 34 -1.30 16.44 -0.41
CA PRO A 34 -2.62 16.88 -0.82
C PRO A 34 -3.72 15.88 -0.44
N PRO A 35 -4.91 16.33 -0.01
CA PRO A 35 -6.03 15.45 0.35
C PRO A 35 -6.40 14.45 -0.76
N ARG A 36 -6.37 14.89 -2.02
CA ARG A 36 -6.63 14.02 -3.18
C ARG A 36 -5.63 12.88 -3.30
N LEU A 37 -4.37 13.14 -2.97
CA LEU A 37 -3.33 12.10 -3.00
C LEU A 37 -3.52 11.13 -1.84
N LEU A 38 -3.80 11.64 -0.63
CA LEU A 38 -4.06 10.81 0.53
C LEU A 38 -5.27 9.89 0.32
N ALA A 39 -6.35 10.39 -0.27
CA ALA A 39 -7.53 9.58 -0.60
C ALA A 39 -7.17 8.41 -1.54
N ARG A 40 -6.31 8.65 -2.54
CA ARG A 40 -5.83 7.58 -3.42
C ARG A 40 -5.01 6.53 -2.66
N LEU A 41 -4.15 6.95 -1.73
CA LEU A 41 -3.30 6.03 -0.96
C LEU A 41 -4.07 5.14 0.01
N GLN A 42 -5.36 5.40 0.27
CA GLN A 42 -6.19 4.51 1.08
C GLN A 42 -6.47 3.17 0.37
N ALA A 43 -6.45 3.17 -0.97
CA ALA A 43 -6.62 1.95 -1.75
C ALA A 43 -5.32 1.13 -1.78
N SER A 44 -5.37 -0.14 -1.37
CA SER A 44 -4.22 -1.05 -1.42
C SER A 44 -3.70 -1.34 -2.84
N ALA A 45 -4.52 -1.11 -3.87
CA ALA A 45 -4.11 -1.22 -5.26
C ALA A 45 -3.40 0.05 -5.79
N ALA A 46 -3.52 1.18 -5.09
CA ALA A 46 -2.91 2.44 -5.50
C ALA A 46 -1.53 2.60 -4.86
N ASN A 47 -0.49 2.25 -5.62
CA ASN A 47 0.89 2.40 -5.18
C ASN A 47 1.33 3.87 -5.21
N PRO A 48 1.91 4.41 -4.10
CA PRO A 48 2.53 5.73 -4.13
C PRO A 48 3.66 5.78 -5.15
N ARG A 49 3.93 6.96 -5.71
CA ARG A 49 5.20 7.21 -6.41
C ARG A 49 6.35 7.14 -5.42
N LEU A 50 7.55 6.78 -5.88
CA LEU A 50 8.73 6.61 -5.02
C LEU A 50 8.99 7.82 -4.12
N GLY A 51 8.95 9.05 -4.64
CA GLY A 51 9.13 10.26 -3.83
C GLY A 51 8.06 10.46 -2.74
N VAL A 52 6.82 10.03 -3.00
CA VAL A 52 5.73 10.06 -2.01
C VAL A 52 6.00 9.01 -0.93
N ALA A 53 6.45 7.81 -1.34
CA ALA A 53 6.81 6.74 -0.40
C ALA A 53 7.96 7.17 0.53
N TYR A 54 9.01 7.81 0.00
CA TYR A 54 10.09 8.36 0.84
C TYR A 54 9.58 9.39 1.86
N ARG A 55 8.71 10.31 1.43
CA ARG A 55 8.15 11.31 2.34
C ARG A 55 7.31 10.67 3.45
N VAL A 56 6.46 9.71 3.10
CA VAL A 56 5.66 8.96 4.06
C VAL A 56 6.55 8.14 4.99
N ALA A 57 7.58 7.49 4.46
CA ALA A 57 8.53 6.68 5.22
C ALA A 57 9.26 7.53 6.27
N ALA A 58 9.78 8.69 5.88
CA ALA A 58 10.40 9.65 6.77
C ALA A 58 9.44 10.14 7.86
N ALA A 59 8.20 10.52 7.49
CA ALA A 59 7.19 10.99 8.43
C ALA A 59 6.72 9.93 9.45
N LEU A 60 6.86 8.65 9.10
CA LEU A 60 6.51 7.53 9.95
C LEU A 60 7.73 6.91 10.65
N GLY A 61 8.96 7.30 10.33
CA GLY A 61 10.17 6.65 10.85
C GLY A 61 10.23 5.17 10.48
N VAL A 62 9.98 4.85 9.20
CA VAL A 62 10.04 3.49 8.65
C VAL A 62 10.90 3.45 7.40
N SER A 63 11.32 2.25 7.00
CA SER A 63 11.93 2.04 5.68
C SER A 63 10.87 2.04 4.58
N VAL A 64 11.23 2.52 3.38
CA VAL A 64 10.32 2.66 2.24
C VAL A 64 9.70 1.31 1.82
N GLU A 65 10.44 0.22 1.97
CA GLU A 65 10.01 -1.14 1.67
C GLU A 65 8.82 -1.58 2.51
N GLN A 66 8.65 -1.01 3.71
CA GLN A 66 7.51 -1.32 4.59
C GLN A 66 6.18 -0.75 4.07
N ILE A 67 6.22 0.19 3.12
CA ILE A 67 5.04 0.79 2.48
C ILE A 67 4.47 -0.15 1.41
N TRP A 68 5.27 -1.06 0.86
CA TRP A 68 4.84 -1.99 -0.18
C TRP A 68 4.85 -3.44 0.30
N ALA A 69 4.21 -4.29 -0.48
CA ALA A 69 4.39 -5.73 -0.38
C ALA A 69 4.28 -6.42 -1.72
N VAL A 70 5.09 -7.46 -1.83
CA VAL A 70 5.02 -8.39 -2.94
C VAL A 70 4.02 -9.47 -2.59
N CYS A 71 2.90 -9.51 -3.32
CA CYS A 71 1.90 -10.54 -3.21
C CYS A 71 2.12 -11.58 -4.32
N HIS A 72 2.53 -12.78 -3.90
CA HIS A 72 2.64 -13.96 -4.74
C HIS A 72 1.33 -14.77 -4.70
N HIS A 73 0.21 -14.18 -5.10
CA HIS A 73 -1.07 -14.89 -5.18
C HIS A 73 -1.35 -15.32 -6.64
N PRO A 74 -1.60 -16.61 -6.93
CA PRO A 74 -2.24 -17.00 -8.18
C PRO A 74 -3.73 -16.61 -8.10
N PRO A 75 -4.35 -15.98 -9.12
CA PRO A 75 -5.76 -15.64 -9.06
C PRO A 75 -6.54 -16.91 -8.72
N ARG A 76 -7.29 -16.92 -7.61
CA ARG A 76 -8.26 -17.98 -7.34
C ARG A 76 -9.40 -17.86 -8.35
N GLY A 77 -9.12 -18.31 -9.57
CA GLY A 77 -10.11 -18.70 -10.57
C GLY A 77 -10.43 -20.17 -10.32
N GLY A 78 -11.39 -20.42 -9.44
CA GLY A 78 -11.91 -21.76 -9.18
C GLY A 78 -13.42 -21.66 -9.04
N LYS A 79 -14.13 -21.66 -10.17
CA LYS A 79 -15.54 -22.09 -10.16
C LYS A 79 -15.57 -23.54 -9.68
N ALA A 80 -16.21 -23.80 -8.56
CA ALA A 80 -16.87 -25.07 -8.27
C ALA A 80 -18.33 -24.68 -7.99
N ARG A 81 -19.20 -24.69 -9.01
CA ARG A 81 -20.13 -25.79 -9.28
C ARG A 81 -20.70 -26.40 -8.00
N ALA A 82 -21.93 -26.00 -7.67
CA ALA A 82 -23.03 -26.89 -7.33
C ALA A 82 -24.24 -26.38 -8.10
#